data_AF-A0A4V1AZQ7-F1
#
_entry.id   AF-A0A4V1AZQ7-F1
#
_cell.length_a   1.000
_cell.length_b   1.000
_cell.length_c   1.000
_cell.angle_alpha   90.00
_cell.angle_beta   90.00
_cell.angle_gamma   90.00
#
_symmetry.space_group_name_H-M   'P 1'
#
loop_
_entity.id
_entity.type
_entity.pdbx_description
1 polymer ?
#
loop_
_entity_poly.entity_id
_entity_poly.type
_entity_poly.pdbx_seq_one_letter_code
_entity_poly.pdbx_strand_id
1 'polypeptide(L)' 'MPQVDAEQIVHSIAEETNTPEETVARIYADALDNYRADARILDYLPLFAARKVRATLRQNSANPH' A
#
# COMPACT_ATOMS: atom_id res chain seq x y z
N MET A 1 -15.71 1.65 -2.16
CA MET A 1 -14.90 0.71 -1.36
C MET A 1 -15.61 0.53 -0.04
N PRO A 2 -15.81 -0.70 0.46
CA PRO A 2 -16.35 -0.87 1.81
C PRO A 2 -15.40 -0.15 2.77
N GLN A 3 -15.92 0.81 3.53
CA GLN A 3 -15.17 1.42 4.61
C GLN A 3 -15.05 0.34 5.67
N VAL A 4 -13.86 -0.24 5.78
CA VAL A 4 -13.56 -1.18 6.85
C VAL A 4 -13.56 -0.38 8.15
N ASP A 5 -14.51 -0.68 9.03
CA ASP A 5 -14.62 -0.01 10.32
C ASP A 5 -13.56 -0.56 11.27
N ALA A 6 -12.51 0.24 11.50
CA ALA A 6 -11.41 -0.13 12.36
C ALA A 6 -11.86 -0.34 13.81
N GLU A 7 -12.89 0.37 14.27
CA GLU A 7 -13.41 0.25 15.64
C GLU A 7 -14.09 -1.11 15.84
N GLN A 8 -14.89 -1.55 14.85
CA GLN A 8 -15.51 -2.87 14.88
C GLN A 8 -14.47 -4.00 14.89
N ILE A 9 -13.38 -3.85 14.14
CA ILE A 9 -12.29 -4.84 14.10
C ILE A 9 -11.57 -4.89 15.45
N VAL A 10 -11.22 -3.74 16.01
CA VAL A 10 -10.55 -3.66 17.31
C VAL A 10 -11.41 -4.27 18.41
N HIS A 11 -12.71 -3.98 18.42
CA HIS A 11 -13.66 -4.53 19.37
C HIS A 11 -13.75 -6.06 19.28
N SER A 12 -13.93 -6.62 18.07
CA SER A 12 -13.98 -8.07 17.85
C SER A 12 -12.69 -8.77 18.34
N ILE A 13 -11.53 -8.20 18.03
CA ILE A 13 -10.24 -8.76 18.45
C ILE A 13 -10.08 -8.69 19.98
N ALA A 14 -10.53 -7.61 20.62
CA ALA A 14 -10.49 -7.46 22.07
C ALA A 14 -11.34 -8.52 22.77
N GLU A 15 -12.55 -8.77 22.28
CA GLU A 15 -13.44 -9.82 22.78
C GLU A 15 -12.82 -11.23 22.59
N GLU A 16 -12.32 -11.52 21.39
CA GLU A 16 -11.75 -12.83 21.04
C GLU A 16 -10.47 -13.15 21.84
N THR A 17 -9.64 -12.14 22.10
CA THR A 17 -8.35 -12.32 22.76
C THR A 17 -8.39 -12.03 24.26
N ASN A 18 -9.56 -11.64 24.80
CA ASN A 18 -9.74 -11.17 26.17
C ASN A 18 -8.67 -10.12 26.56
N THR A 19 -8.36 -9.22 25.63
CA THR A 19 -7.34 -8.18 25.78
C THR A 19 -8.04 -6.81 25.79
N PRO A 20 -7.59 -5.83 26.60
CA PRO A 20 -8.19 -4.51 26.61
C PRO A 20 -8.19 -3.85 25.23
N GLU A 21 -9.32 -3.25 24.83
CA GLU A 21 -9.49 -2.58 23.54
C GLU A 21 -8.41 -1.52 23.28
N GLU A 22 -8.02 -0.73 24.29
CA GLU A 22 -6.94 0.26 24.17
C GLU A 22 -5.61 -0.38 23.72
N THR A 23 -5.31 -1.58 24.24
CA THR A 23 -4.10 -2.32 23.86
C THR A 23 -4.21 -2.86 22.44
N VAL A 24 -5.37 -3.41 22.07
CA VAL A 24 -5.64 -3.91 20.72
C VAL A 24 -5.60 -2.78 19.70
N ALA A 25 -6.18 -1.61 20.00
CA ALA A 25 -6.18 -0.43 19.14
C ALA A 25 -4.75 0.04 18.84
N ARG A 26 -3.89 0.09 19.86
CA ARG A 26 -2.49 0.46 19.70
C ARG A 26 -1.73 -0.53 18.81
N ILE A 27 -1.89 -1.83 19.06
CA ILE A 27 -1.23 -2.89 18.27
C ILE A 27 -1.74 -2.87 16.82
N TYR A 28 -3.04 -2.67 16.63
CA TYR A 28 -3.65 -2.57 15.30
C TYR A 28 -3.13 -1.36 14.53
N ALA A 29 -3.03 -0.19 15.18
CA ALA A 29 -2.49 1.02 14.58
C ALA A 29 -1.01 0.84 14.16
N ASP A 30 -0.19 0.30 15.05
CA ASP A 30 1.23 0.01 14.79
C ASP A 30 1.38 -0.97 13.60
N ALA A 31 0.56 -2.03 13.57
CA ALA A 31 0.56 -3.00 12.48
C ALA A 31 0.16 -2.36 11.14
N LEU A 32 -0.90 -1.54 11.14
CA LEU A 32 -1.39 -0.87 9.95
C LEU A 32 -0.35 0.12 9.39
N ASP A 33 0.35 0.85 10.25
CA ASP A 33 1.37 1.79 9.83
C ASP A 33 2.63 1.07 9.28
N ASN A 34 3.00 -0.08 9.84
CA ASN A 34 4.03 -0.95 9.26
C ASN A 34 3.61 -1.45 7.87
N TYR A 35 2.38 -1.93 7.72
CA TYR A 35 1.87 -2.36 6.41
C TYR A 35 1.78 -1.21 5.41
N ARG A 36 1.46 0.02 5.84
CA ARG A 36 1.48 1.21 4.97
C ARG A 36 2.89 1.57 4.52
N ALA A 37 3.89 1.43 5.38
CA ALA A 37 5.28 1.71 5.05
C ALA A 37 5.82 0.75 3.99
N ASP A 38 5.42 -0.53 4.05
CA ASP A 38 5.81 -1.57 3.10
C ASP A 38 4.89 -1.69 1.87
N ALA A 39 3.67 -1.16 1.95
CA ALA A 39 2.75 -1.03 0.82
C ALA A 39 3.22 0.07 -0.14
N ARG A 40 4.41 -0.10 -0.73
CA ARG A 40 4.87 0.71 -1.87
C ARG A 40 4.00 0.38 -3.07
N ILE A 41 3.01 1.23 -3.30
CA ILE A 41 2.10 1.16 -4.44
C ILE A 41 2.92 1.21 -5.74
N LEU A 42 3.07 0.05 -6.38
CA LEU A 42 3.76 -0.14 -7.67
C LEU A 42 2.92 0.39 -8.84
N ASP A 43 1.72 0.91 -8.57
CA ASP A 43 0.71 1.31 -9.58
C ASP A 43 1.23 2.36 -10.57
N TYR A 44 2.25 3.14 -10.20
CA TYR A 44 2.88 4.12 -11.09
C TYR A 44 4.06 3.58 -11.90
N LEU A 45 4.62 2.42 -11.55
CA LEU A 45 5.73 1.82 -12.29
C LEU A 45 5.41 1.55 -13.76
N PRO A 46 4.21 1.09 -14.15
CA PRO A 46 3.84 0.95 -15.55
C PRO A 46 3.90 2.27 -16.32
N LEU A 47 3.53 3.40 -15.71
CA LEU A 47 3.61 4.72 -16.34
C LEU A 47 5.07 5.13 -16.58
N PHE A 48 5.93 4.91 -15.59
CA PHE A 48 7.36 5.20 -15.71
C PHE A 48 8.05 4.29 -16.74
N ALA A 49 7.71 3.00 -16.75
CA ALA A 49 8.19 2.06 -17.76
C ALA A 49 7.75 2.48 -19.17
N ALA A 50 6.47 2.81 -19.36
CA ALA A 50 5.94 3.28 -20.64
C ALA A 50 6.63 4.57 -21.10
N ARG A 51 6.91 5.51 -20.18
CA ARG A 51 7.66 6.73 -20.50
C ARG A 51 9.08 6.43 -20.97
N LYS A 52 9.79 5.53 -20.28
CA LYS A 52 11.16 5.14 -20.62
C LYS A 52 11.22 4.46 -22.00
N VAL A 53 10.31 3.51 -22.26
CA VAL A 53 10.23 2.81 -23.56
C VAL A 53 10.02 3.81 -24.71
N ARG A 54 9.08 4.75 -24.57
CA ARG A 54 8.85 5.79 -25.59
C ARG A 54 10.10 6.65 -25.85
N ALA A 55 10.84 7.01 -24.81
CA ALA A 55 12.05 7.79 -24.94
C ALA A 55 13.16 7.01 -25.67
N THR A 56 13.38 5.76 -25.31
CA THR A 56 14.37 4.89 -25.95
C THR A 56 14.05 4.65 -27.42
N LEU A 57 12.79 4.37 -27.76
CA LEU A 57 12.39 4.19 -29.16
C LEU A 57 12.61 5.48 -29.97
N ARG A 58 12.26 6.65 -29.43
CA ARG A 58 12.51 7.94 -30.08
C ARG A 58 14.00 8.21 -30.32
N GLN A 59 14.85 7.88 -29.35
CA GLN A 59 16.31 8.03 -29.49
C GLN A 59 16.86 7.11 -30.58
N ASN A 60 16.41 5.86 -30.62
CA ASN A 60 16.83 4.89 -31.64
C ASN A 60 16.32 5.24 -33.03
N SER A 61 15.13 5.82 -33.16
CA SER A 61 14.63 6.33 -34.45
C SER A 61 15.31 7.61 -34.91
N ALA A 62 15.91 8.39 -34.00
CA ALA A 62 16.63 9.62 -34.31
C ALA A 62 18.10 9.38 -34.73
N ASN A 63 18.65 8.20 -34.45
CA ASN A 63 19.91 7.71 -35.02
C ASN A 63 19.61 6.56 -36.00
N PRO A 64 19.17 6.85 -37.24
CA PRO A 64 19.23 5.86 -38.29
C PRO A 64 20.71 5.61 -38.61
N HIS A 65 21.21 4.45 -38.17
CA HIS A 65 22.39 3.88 -38.82
C HIS A 65 22.01 3.42 -40.23
#